data_AF-A0A1B7TJ53-F1
#
_entry.id   AF-A0A1B7TJ53-F1
#
_cell.length_a   1.000
_cell.length_b   1.000
_cell.length_c   1.000
_cell.angle_alpha   90.00
_cell.angle_beta   90.00
_cell.angle_gamma   90.00
#
_symmetry.space_group_name_H-M   'P 1'
#
loop_
_entity.id
_entity.type
_entity.pdbx_description
1 polymer ?
#
loop_
_entity_poly.entity_id
_entity_poly.type
_entity_poly.pdbx_seq_one_letter_code
_entity_poly.pdbx_strand_id
1 'polypeptide(L)'
;MILETKNKNLNDLLIIDCRFPKEYAKGRIRNSINIYDFENLVDLLKNLISNSSINELVRYKIVLYCEFSQYRSPKMGKFLRKLDRLINIKYWPYLIFPDLFILEGGIYNFKELNQSLMTGKYCSMDDSYLLDFEELETYLNIFRNKVDLYLGSNNKNESKNNVNSGFASFDKMVDLKNDLMKVINNSF
;
A
#
# COMPACT_ATOMS: atom_id res chain seq x y z
N MET A 1 9.77 16.03 0.84
CA MET A 1 10.95 15.65 0.03
C MET A 1 10.43 15.24 -1.34
N ILE A 2 10.51 16.15 -2.31
CA ILE A 2 10.10 15.93 -3.70
C ILE A 2 11.26 15.18 -4.36
N LEU A 3 11.04 13.90 -4.70
CA LEU A 3 12.04 13.13 -5.44
C LEU A 3 11.95 13.49 -6.92
N GLU A 4 12.76 14.45 -7.34
CA GLU A 4 13.07 14.65 -8.76
C GLU A 4 13.77 13.40 -9.31
N THR A 5 13.08 12.63 -10.14
CA THR A 5 13.67 11.53 -10.90
C THR A 5 13.89 11.98 -12.34
N LYS A 6 15.12 12.42 -12.64
CA LYS A 6 15.60 12.58 -14.02
C LYS A 6 15.87 11.20 -14.63
N ASN A 7 14.85 10.55 -15.21
CA ASN A 7 15.00 9.58 -16.30
C ASN A 7 13.64 9.27 -16.97
N LYS A 8 13.43 9.83 -18.17
CA LYS A 8 12.13 9.93 -18.88
C LYS A 8 11.46 8.61 -19.33
N ASN A 9 12.02 7.43 -19.03
CA ASN A 9 11.40 6.12 -19.36
C ASN A 9 11.17 5.21 -18.13
N LEU A 10 11.44 5.69 -16.91
CA LEU A 10 11.26 4.95 -15.64
C LEU A 10 10.17 5.56 -14.75
N ASN A 11 9.51 6.65 -15.20
CA ASN A 11 8.52 7.40 -14.41
C ASN A 11 7.26 6.58 -14.05
N ASP A 12 7.07 5.43 -14.67
CA ASP A 12 5.87 4.61 -14.51
C ASP A 12 6.05 3.49 -13.48
N LEU A 13 7.26 3.18 -12.97
CA LEU A 13 7.43 2.11 -11.96
C LEU A 13 7.46 2.67 -10.54
N LEU A 14 6.43 2.34 -9.75
CA LEU A 14 6.34 2.71 -8.34
C LEU A 14 6.50 1.47 -7.45
N ILE A 15 7.63 1.39 -6.75
CA ILE A 15 7.91 0.27 -5.84
C ILE A 15 7.60 0.71 -4.40
N ILE A 16 6.65 0.05 -3.75
CA ILE A 16 6.21 0.35 -2.39
C ILE A 16 6.64 -0.77 -1.44
N ASP A 17 7.49 -0.43 -0.49
CA ASP A 17 7.86 -1.28 0.63
C ASP A 17 6.86 -1.10 1.78
N CYS A 18 6.06 -2.13 2.02
CA CYS A 18 5.04 -2.18 3.07
C CYS A 18 5.57 -2.68 4.42
N ARG A 19 6.90 -2.83 4.58
CA ARG A 19 7.52 -3.17 5.87
C ARG A 19 7.60 -1.95 6.79
N PHE A 20 7.78 -2.16 8.08
CA PHE A 20 7.86 -1.07 9.04
C PHE A 20 9.17 -0.28 8.92
N PRO A 21 9.24 0.97 9.41
CA PRO A 21 10.36 1.86 9.14
C PRO A 21 11.75 1.31 9.49
N LYS A 22 11.90 0.56 10.59
CA LYS A 22 13.21 0.00 10.97
C LYS A 22 13.69 -1.08 10.00
N GLU A 23 12.78 -1.91 9.49
CA GLU A 23 13.09 -2.90 8.44
C GLU A 23 13.58 -2.21 7.15
N TYR A 24 12.86 -1.15 6.73
CA TYR A 24 13.19 -0.38 5.52
C TYR A 24 14.50 0.41 5.65
N ALA A 25 14.79 0.93 6.84
CA ALA A 25 16.00 1.69 7.14
C ALA A 25 17.27 0.82 7.03
N LYS A 26 17.21 -0.44 7.49
CA LYS A 26 18.36 -1.37 7.47
C LYS A 26 18.69 -1.87 6.07
N GLY A 27 17.67 -2.16 5.26
CA GLY A 27 17.88 -2.41 3.84
C GLY A 27 16.61 -2.67 3.06
N ARG A 28 16.60 -2.25 1.79
CA ARG A 28 15.43 -2.12 0.92
C ARG A 28 15.79 -2.30 -0.55
N ILE A 29 14.78 -2.50 -1.40
CA ILE A 29 14.96 -2.45 -2.86
C ILE A 29 15.26 -1.00 -3.25
N ARG A 30 16.24 -0.78 -4.12
CA ARG A 30 16.64 0.55 -4.59
C ARG A 30 15.44 1.24 -5.26
N ASN A 31 15.29 2.55 -5.00
CA ASN A 31 14.20 3.40 -5.48
C ASN A 31 12.79 3.01 -4.96
N SER A 32 12.67 2.08 -4.02
CA SER A 32 11.41 1.89 -3.31
C SER A 32 11.11 3.07 -2.39
N ILE A 33 9.83 3.29 -2.12
CA ILE A 33 9.34 4.19 -1.08
C ILE A 33 8.71 3.38 0.04
N ASN A 34 8.85 3.83 1.28
CA ASN A 34 8.26 3.15 2.43
C ASN A 34 6.86 3.69 2.72
N ILE A 35 5.85 2.85 2.55
CA ILE A 35 4.47 3.14 2.95
C ILE A 35 3.97 1.91 3.69
N TYR A 36 3.91 2.01 5.00
CA TYR A 36 3.62 0.89 5.91
C TYR A 36 2.22 0.95 6.54
N ASP A 37 1.46 1.99 6.23
CA ASP A 37 0.10 2.20 6.71
C ASP A 37 -0.84 2.65 5.56
N PHE A 38 -2.14 2.57 5.83
CA PHE A 38 -3.19 2.79 4.84
C PHE A 38 -3.41 4.27 4.54
N GLU A 39 -3.20 5.13 5.53
CA GLU A 39 -3.37 6.56 5.45
C GLU A 39 -2.34 7.19 4.51
N ASN A 40 -1.05 6.88 4.70
CA ASN A 40 0.02 7.31 3.81
C ASN A 40 -0.14 6.76 2.39
N LEU A 41 -0.74 5.57 2.24
CA LEU A 41 -1.09 5.04 0.93
C LEU A 41 -2.17 5.91 0.26
N VAL A 42 -3.23 6.28 0.99
CA VAL A 42 -4.27 7.18 0.47
C VAL A 42 -3.68 8.53 0.05
N ASP A 43 -2.78 9.09 0.86
CA ASP A 43 -2.16 10.39 0.56
C ASP A 43 -1.25 10.32 -0.66
N LEU A 44 -0.52 9.22 -0.84
CA LEU A 44 0.20 8.95 -2.10
C LEU A 44 -0.78 8.95 -3.29
N LEU A 45 -1.90 8.22 -3.22
CA LEU A 45 -2.85 8.15 -4.32
C LEU A 45 -3.44 9.53 -4.66
N LYS A 46 -3.80 10.33 -3.64
CA LYS A 46 -4.26 11.71 -3.82
C LYS A 46 -3.19 12.54 -4.53
N ASN A 47 -1.94 12.46 -4.09
CA ASN A 47 -0.84 13.20 -4.71
C ASN A 47 -0.61 12.79 -6.16
N LEU A 48 -0.68 11.49 -6.49
CA LEU A 48 -0.55 11.02 -7.87
C LEU A 48 -1.68 11.59 -8.74
N ILE A 49 -2.93 11.52 -8.27
CA ILE A 49 -4.10 12.02 -8.99
C ILE A 49 -4.02 13.53 -9.21
N SER A 50 -3.66 14.31 -8.18
CA SER A 50 -3.57 15.77 -8.27
C SER A 50 -2.51 16.27 -9.25
N ASN A 51 -1.46 15.49 -9.48
CA ASN A 51 -0.28 15.93 -10.22
C ASN A 51 -0.09 15.23 -11.58
N SER A 52 -1.05 14.39 -12.00
CA SER A 52 -0.92 13.58 -13.22
C SER A 52 -2.21 13.61 -14.03
N SER A 53 -2.08 13.67 -15.36
CA SER A 53 -3.19 13.41 -16.27
C SER A 53 -3.69 11.97 -16.13
N ILE A 54 -4.94 11.68 -16.51
CA ILE A 54 -5.46 10.31 -16.52
C ILE A 54 -4.59 9.37 -17.38
N ASN A 55 -4.04 9.87 -18.50
CA ASN A 55 -3.16 9.13 -19.39
C ASN A 55 -1.79 8.82 -18.78
N GLU A 56 -1.35 9.59 -17.78
CA GLU A 56 -0.16 9.29 -16.98
C GLU A 56 -0.49 8.28 -15.89
N LEU A 57 -1.63 8.44 -15.21
CA LEU A 57 -2.05 7.56 -14.11
C LEU A 57 -2.14 6.10 -14.53
N VAL A 58 -2.75 5.83 -15.69
CA VAL A 58 -2.94 4.47 -16.21
C VAL A 58 -1.64 3.77 -16.61
N ARG A 59 -0.52 4.51 -16.73
CA ARG A 59 0.78 3.91 -17.05
C ARG A 59 1.51 3.39 -15.83
N TYR A 60 1.18 3.89 -14.63
CA TYR A 60 1.86 3.46 -13.40
C TYR A 60 1.74 1.95 -13.19
N LYS A 61 2.90 1.29 -13.09
CA LYS A 61 3.11 -0.06 -12.59
C LYS A 61 3.41 0.04 -11.09
N ILE A 62 2.43 -0.26 -10.26
CA ILE A 62 2.60 -0.23 -8.81
C ILE A 62 2.97 -1.63 -8.32
N VAL A 63 4.16 -1.77 -7.75
CA VAL A 63 4.66 -3.03 -7.17
C VAL A 63 4.74 -2.89 -5.66
N LEU A 64 3.93 -3.67 -4.92
CA LEU A 64 3.99 -3.70 -3.46
C LEU A 64 4.77 -4.93 -2.99
N TYR A 65 5.55 -4.78 -1.93
CA TYR A 65 6.22 -5.90 -1.29
C TYR A 65 6.28 -5.71 0.23
N CYS A 66 6.44 -6.80 0.98
CA CYS A 66 6.85 -6.72 2.38
C CYS A 66 7.99 -7.71 2.64
N GLU A 67 8.13 -8.23 3.87
CA GLU A 67 9.20 -9.19 4.15
C GLU A 67 9.11 -10.44 3.26
N PHE A 68 7.97 -11.13 3.33
CA PHE A 68 7.66 -12.33 2.54
C PHE A 68 6.53 -12.12 1.52
N SER A 69 5.96 -10.91 1.46
CA SER A 69 4.77 -10.58 0.67
C SER A 69 3.53 -11.46 0.90
N GLN A 70 3.36 -11.98 2.12
CA GLN A 70 2.24 -12.87 2.47
C GLN A 70 1.08 -12.18 3.20
N TYR A 71 1.33 -11.04 3.85
CA TYR A 71 0.31 -10.36 4.65
C TYR A 71 0.22 -8.87 4.35
N ARG A 72 1.24 -8.07 4.73
CA ARG A 72 1.19 -6.60 4.65
C ARG A 72 0.93 -6.09 3.23
N SER A 73 1.77 -6.48 2.25
CA SER A 73 1.58 -6.04 0.86
C SER A 73 0.31 -6.57 0.18
N PRO A 74 -0.10 -7.86 0.32
CA PRO A 74 -1.41 -8.30 -0.19
C PRO A 74 -2.59 -7.53 0.38
N LYS A 75 -2.57 -7.19 1.69
CA LYS A 75 -3.65 -6.42 2.31
C LYS A 75 -3.70 -4.99 1.78
N MET A 76 -2.56 -4.31 1.67
CA MET A 76 -2.50 -2.97 1.08
C MET A 76 -2.91 -2.96 -0.40
N GLY A 77 -2.48 -3.94 -1.19
CA GLY A 77 -2.90 -4.08 -2.58
C GLY A 77 -4.40 -4.32 -2.73
N LYS A 78 -4.99 -5.18 -1.88
CA LYS A 78 -6.44 -5.42 -1.85
C LYS A 78 -7.20 -4.14 -1.50
N PHE A 79 -6.72 -3.37 -0.52
CA PHE A 79 -7.32 -2.09 -0.15
C PHE A 79 -7.27 -1.07 -1.30
N LEU A 80 -6.11 -0.87 -1.92
CA LEU A 80 -5.96 0.03 -3.07
C LEU A 80 -6.94 -0.34 -4.17
N ARG A 81 -6.97 -1.62 -4.58
CA ARG A 81 -7.87 -2.08 -5.64
C ARG A 81 -9.35 -1.92 -5.26
N LYS A 82 -9.71 -2.18 -4.00
CA LYS A 82 -11.09 -1.96 -3.51
C LYS A 82 -11.48 -0.48 -3.64
N LEU A 83 -10.60 0.43 -3.23
CA LEU A 83 -10.84 1.87 -3.30
C LEU A 83 -10.95 2.37 -4.75
N ASP A 84 -10.04 1.97 -5.63
CA ASP A 84 -10.06 2.31 -7.06
C ASP A 84 -11.36 1.82 -7.73
N ARG A 85 -11.80 0.60 -7.43
CA ARG A 85 -13.08 0.07 -7.92
C ARG A 85 -14.31 0.83 -7.38
N LEU A 86 -14.27 1.28 -6.13
CA LEU A 86 -15.38 2.06 -5.55
C LEU A 86 -15.49 3.46 -6.20
N ILE A 87 -14.36 4.08 -6.51
CA ILE A 87 -14.28 5.34 -7.25
C ILE A 87 -14.88 5.14 -8.65
N ASN A 88 -14.45 4.09 -9.35
CA ASN A 88 -14.89 3.80 -10.72
C ASN A 88 -16.17 2.95 -10.83
N ILE A 89 -16.98 2.86 -9.77
CA ILE A 89 -18.14 1.94 -9.75
C ILE A 89 -19.16 2.23 -10.87
N LYS A 90 -19.31 3.50 -11.27
CA LYS A 90 -20.18 3.92 -12.38
C LYS A 90 -19.57 3.68 -13.77
N TYR A 91 -18.25 3.53 -13.83
CA TYR A 91 -17.45 3.42 -15.06
C TYR A 91 -16.77 2.05 -15.14
N TRP A 92 -17.43 1.00 -14.66
CA TRP A 92 -16.91 -0.35 -14.80
C TRP A 92 -16.68 -0.68 -16.30
N PRO A 93 -15.55 -1.30 -16.71
CA PRO A 93 -14.49 -1.93 -15.89
C PRO A 93 -13.22 -1.07 -15.68
N TYR A 94 -13.28 0.24 -15.84
CA TYR A 94 -12.10 1.11 -15.76
C TYR A 94 -11.46 1.16 -14.35
N LEU A 95 -10.16 1.47 -14.31
CA LEU A 95 -9.32 1.64 -13.12
C LEU A 95 -8.43 2.86 -13.33
N ILE A 96 -8.13 3.60 -12.26
CA ILE A 96 -7.11 4.67 -12.27
C ILE A 96 -5.72 4.03 -12.30
N PHE A 97 -5.51 2.96 -11.53
CA PHE A 97 -4.25 2.23 -11.42
C PHE A 97 -4.46 0.75 -11.86
N PRO A 98 -4.52 0.49 -13.18
CA PRO A 98 -4.82 -0.85 -13.70
C PRO A 98 -3.73 -1.88 -13.36
N ASP A 99 -2.47 -1.44 -13.37
CA ASP A 99 -1.29 -2.29 -13.19
C ASP A 99 -0.80 -2.29 -11.74
N LEU A 100 -1.31 -3.25 -10.97
CA LEU A 100 -1.01 -3.44 -9.55
C LEU A 100 -0.46 -4.86 -9.33
N PHE A 101 0.75 -4.95 -8.78
CA PHE A 101 1.47 -6.21 -8.58
C PHE A 101 1.92 -6.37 -7.13
N ILE A 102 2.07 -7.63 -6.73
CA ILE A 102 2.74 -8.03 -5.49
C ILE A 102 4.05 -8.72 -5.87
N LEU A 103 5.18 -8.31 -5.29
CA LEU A 103 6.45 -9.01 -5.48
C LEU A 103 6.43 -10.32 -4.70
N GLU A 104 6.33 -11.44 -5.40
CA GLU A 104 6.30 -12.78 -4.82
C GLU A 104 7.56 -13.05 -3.97
N GLY A 105 7.38 -13.65 -2.79
CA GLY A 105 8.47 -13.93 -1.84
C GLY A 105 9.04 -12.70 -1.12
N GLY A 106 8.58 -11.49 -1.47
CA GLY A 106 8.97 -10.25 -0.84
C GLY A 106 10.47 -9.95 -0.94
N ILE A 107 10.95 -9.07 -0.07
CA ILE A 107 12.38 -8.73 -0.04
C ILE A 107 13.25 -9.90 0.42
N TYR A 108 12.67 -10.84 1.17
CA TYR A 108 13.39 -12.01 1.67
C TYR A 108 13.94 -12.85 0.52
N ASN A 109 13.12 -13.16 -0.50
CA ASN A 109 13.59 -13.88 -1.70
C ASN A 109 14.35 -12.94 -2.65
N PHE A 110 13.90 -11.69 -2.80
CA PHE A 110 14.51 -10.75 -3.73
C PHE A 110 16.01 -10.53 -3.49
N LYS A 111 16.42 -10.42 -2.21
CA LYS A 111 17.81 -10.10 -1.83
C LYS A 111 18.83 -11.13 -2.30
N GLU A 112 18.44 -12.40 -2.47
CA GLU A 112 19.38 -13.51 -2.72
C GLU A 112 20.06 -13.37 -4.08
N LEU A 113 19.27 -13.03 -5.11
CA LEU A 113 19.74 -12.92 -6.50
C LEU A 113 19.96 -11.47 -6.95
N ASN A 114 19.50 -10.48 -6.19
CA ASN A 114 19.43 -9.08 -6.63
C ASN A 114 20.17 -8.12 -5.69
N GLN A 115 21.27 -8.54 -5.07
CA GLN A 115 22.03 -7.70 -4.13
C GLN A 115 22.45 -6.35 -4.74
N SER A 116 22.78 -6.31 -6.03
CA SER A 116 23.14 -5.07 -6.74
C SER A 116 21.99 -4.06 -6.85
N LEU A 117 20.74 -4.50 -6.66
CA LEU A 117 19.52 -3.69 -6.67
C LEU A 117 19.04 -3.34 -5.25
N MET A 118 19.79 -3.71 -4.22
CA MET A 118 19.49 -3.35 -2.84
C MET A 118 20.20 -2.05 -2.45
N THR A 119 19.62 -1.37 -1.46
CA THR A 119 20.26 -0.34 -0.66
C THR A 119 20.28 -0.84 0.78
N GLY A 120 21.47 -0.97 1.39
CA GLY A 120 21.63 -1.58 2.71
C GLY A 120 21.59 -3.11 2.68
N LYS A 121 21.32 -3.74 3.83
CA LYS A 121 21.22 -5.20 3.97
C LYS A 121 19.85 -5.58 4.50
N TYR A 122 19.29 -6.68 4.01
CA TYR A 122 18.07 -7.24 4.57
C TYR A 122 18.23 -7.44 6.09
N CYS A 123 17.20 -7.06 6.82
CA CYS A 123 17.01 -7.36 8.22
C CYS A 123 15.56 -7.77 8.41
N SER A 124 15.34 -8.85 9.19
CA SER A 124 13.99 -9.34 9.46
C SER A 124 13.21 -8.34 10.30
N MET A 125 11.90 -8.49 10.36
CA MET A 125 11.06 -7.70 11.26
C MET A 125 11.51 -7.88 12.72
N ASP A 126 11.71 -9.12 13.16
CA ASP A 126 12.08 -9.40 14.56
C ASP A 126 13.45 -8.80 14.92
N ASP A 127 14.45 -8.96 14.05
CA ASP A 127 15.79 -8.37 14.26
C ASP A 127 15.77 -6.84 14.17
N SER A 128 14.80 -6.27 13.44
CA SER A 128 14.64 -4.81 13.32
C SER A 128 14.15 -4.16 14.61
N TYR A 129 13.43 -4.91 15.43
CA TYR A 129 12.77 -4.42 16.64
C TYR A 129 13.18 -5.19 17.91
N LEU A 130 14.31 -5.92 17.86
CA LEU A 130 14.80 -6.74 18.98
C LEU A 130 14.94 -5.98 20.32
N LEU A 131 15.20 -4.66 20.27
CA LEU A 131 15.31 -3.81 21.47
C LEU A 131 14.06 -2.97 21.74
N ASP A 132 13.08 -2.99 20.84
CA ASP A 132 11.94 -2.06 20.80
C ASP A 132 10.62 -2.82 20.50
N PHE A 133 10.37 -3.90 21.25
CA PHE A 133 9.19 -4.77 21.05
C PHE A 133 7.85 -4.05 21.16
N GLU A 134 7.75 -3.05 22.05
CA GLU A 134 6.53 -2.26 22.23
C GLU A 134 6.18 -1.46 20.97
N GLU A 135 7.19 -0.95 20.27
CA GLU A 135 7.00 -0.22 19.01
C GLU A 135 6.53 -1.18 17.90
N LEU A 136 7.13 -2.38 17.81
CA LEU A 136 6.70 -3.40 16.86
C LEU A 136 5.24 -3.79 17.10
N GLU A 137 4.87 -4.05 18.34
CA GLU A 137 3.50 -4.44 18.71
C GLU A 137 2.50 -3.32 18.40
N THR A 138 2.89 -2.06 18.64
CA THR A 138 2.10 -0.89 18.25
C THR A 138 1.85 -0.86 16.75
N TYR A 139 2.90 -1.01 15.92
CA TYR A 139 2.76 -1.05 14.47
C TYR A 139 1.89 -2.20 13.98
N LEU A 140 2.07 -3.40 14.54
CA LEU A 140 1.28 -4.58 14.20
C LEU A 140 -0.21 -4.37 14.53
N ASN A 141 -0.51 -3.83 15.70
CA ASN A 141 -1.89 -3.59 16.13
C ASN A 141 -2.57 -2.52 15.30
N ILE A 142 -1.89 -1.40 15.02
CA ILE A 142 -2.41 -0.37 14.11
C ILE A 142 -2.71 -0.99 12.73
N PHE A 143 -1.76 -1.74 12.17
CA PHE A 143 -1.94 -2.33 10.84
C PHE A 143 -3.11 -3.33 10.81
N ARG A 144 -3.21 -4.24 11.79
CA ARG A 144 -4.30 -5.24 11.89
C ARG A 144 -5.67 -4.55 12.05
N ASN A 145 -5.77 -3.57 12.93
CA ASN A 145 -7.00 -2.81 13.14
C ASN A 145 -7.45 -2.10 11.85
N LYS A 146 -6.53 -1.55 11.07
CA LYS A 146 -6.84 -0.94 9.77
C LYS A 146 -7.23 -1.95 8.70
N VAL A 147 -6.61 -3.14 8.71
CA VAL A 147 -7.04 -4.26 7.86
C VAL A 147 -8.49 -4.63 8.16
N ASP A 148 -8.84 -4.82 9.43
CA ASP A 148 -10.21 -5.15 9.84
C ASP A 148 -11.18 -4.04 9.47
N LEU A 149 -10.80 -2.78 9.73
CA LEU A 149 -11.61 -1.61 9.39
C LEU A 149 -11.90 -1.49 7.89
N TYR A 150 -10.92 -1.69 7.00
CA TYR A 150 -11.11 -1.43 5.58
C TYR A 150 -11.49 -2.67 4.75
N LEU A 151 -11.04 -3.85 5.17
CA LEU A 151 -11.18 -5.08 4.39
C LEU A 151 -12.13 -6.09 5.04
N GLY A 152 -12.57 -5.83 6.27
CA GLY A 152 -13.36 -6.76 7.07
C GLY A 152 -12.50 -7.87 7.68
N SER A 153 -12.93 -8.36 8.84
CA SER A 153 -12.28 -9.47 9.53
C SER A 153 -12.54 -10.79 8.79
N ASN A 154 -11.51 -11.63 8.67
CA ASN A 154 -11.60 -12.95 8.03
C ASN A 154 -12.22 -14.04 8.94
N ASN A 155 -12.59 -13.70 10.18
CA ASN A 155 -13.10 -14.68 11.15
C ASN A 155 -14.52 -15.11 10.78
N LYS A 156 -14.63 -16.32 10.21
CA LYS A 156 -15.90 -16.98 9.85
C LYS A 156 -16.77 -17.42 11.03
N ASN A 157 -16.35 -17.21 12.27
CA ASN A 157 -17.12 -17.54 13.45
C ASN A 157 -17.28 -16.30 14.33
N GLU A 158 -18.39 -15.58 14.16
CA GLU A 158 -19.20 -15.05 15.26
C GLU A 158 -20.37 -14.19 14.76
N SER A 159 -21.54 -14.46 15.34
CA SER A 159 -22.84 -13.91 15.01
C SER A 159 -23.11 -12.62 15.80
N LYS A 160 -23.90 -11.72 15.18
CA LYS A 160 -24.54 -10.49 15.73
C LYS A 160 -23.68 -9.22 15.93
N ASN A 161 -22.39 -9.28 16.27
CA ASN A 161 -21.56 -8.05 16.37
C ASN A 161 -21.01 -7.54 15.01
N ASN A 162 -21.07 -8.37 13.95
CA ASN A 162 -20.46 -8.09 12.65
C ASN A 162 -21.24 -7.11 11.75
N VAL A 163 -22.52 -6.86 12.01
CA VAL A 163 -23.32 -5.94 11.17
C VAL A 163 -22.85 -4.50 11.38
N ASN A 164 -22.60 -4.10 12.63
CA ASN A 164 -22.14 -2.74 12.97
C ASN A 164 -20.70 -2.49 12.50
N SER A 165 -19.81 -3.48 12.58
CA SER A 165 -18.43 -3.36 12.10
C SER A 165 -18.36 -3.32 10.57
N GLY A 166 -19.17 -4.14 9.89
CA GLY A 166 -19.30 -4.11 8.42
C GLY A 166 -19.87 -2.79 7.91
N PHE A 167 -20.85 -2.22 8.63
CA PHE A 167 -21.41 -0.90 8.33
C PHE A 167 -20.37 0.20 8.51
N ALA A 168 -19.66 0.23 9.64
CA ALA A 168 -18.58 1.20 9.88
C ALA A 168 -17.43 1.09 8.85
N SER A 169 -17.08 -0.13 8.43
CA SER A 169 -16.11 -0.38 7.35
C SER A 169 -16.57 0.20 6.02
N PHE A 170 -17.84 -0.02 5.67
CA PHE A 170 -18.44 0.50 4.46
C PHE A 170 -18.45 2.03 4.46
N ASP A 171 -18.92 2.65 5.54
CA ASP A 171 -18.96 4.11 5.69
C ASP A 171 -17.57 4.72 5.51
N LYS A 172 -16.55 4.14 6.15
CA LYS A 172 -15.18 4.65 6.03
C LYS A 172 -14.61 4.53 4.61
N MET A 173 -14.91 3.44 3.91
CA MET A 173 -14.52 3.28 2.51
C MET A 173 -15.25 4.28 1.60
N VAL A 174 -16.52 4.60 1.91
CA VAL A 174 -17.30 5.61 1.18
C VAL A 174 -16.76 7.02 1.44
N ASP A 175 -16.38 7.34 2.67
CA ASP A 175 -15.73 8.61 3.00
C ASP A 175 -14.44 8.80 2.20
N LEU A 176 -13.56 7.78 2.20
CA LEU A 176 -12.32 7.79 1.42
C LEU A 176 -12.58 7.95 -0.08
N LYS A 177 -13.59 7.25 -0.61
CA LYS A 177 -14.02 7.42 -2.00
C LYS A 177 -14.43 8.87 -2.27
N ASN A 178 -15.28 9.45 -1.42
CA ASN A 178 -15.78 10.82 -1.61
C ASN A 178 -14.63 11.84 -1.58
N ASP A 179 -13.66 11.66 -0.68
CA ASP A 179 -12.49 12.51 -0.62
C ASP A 179 -11.59 12.39 -1.85
N LEU A 180 -11.37 11.17 -2.36
CA LEU A 180 -10.64 10.96 -3.62
C LEU A 180 -11.40 11.52 -4.83
N MET A 181 -12.73 11.39 -4.87
CA MET A 181 -13.56 11.98 -5.93
C MET A 181 -13.45 13.51 -5.97
N LYS A 182 -13.36 14.18 -4.82
CA LYS A 182 -13.11 15.64 -4.77
C LYS A 182 -11.76 15.98 -5.42
N VAL A 183 -10.73 15.19 -5.16
CA VAL A 183 -9.41 15.38 -5.77
C VAL A 183 -9.48 15.18 -7.28
N ILE A 184 -10.11 14.09 -7.74
CA ILE A 184 -10.28 13.78 -9.17
C ILE A 184 -11.00 14.92 -9.90
N ASN A 185 -12.12 15.40 -9.35
CA ASN A 185 -12.91 16.49 -9.96
C ASN A 185 -12.19 17.84 -10.00
N ASN A 186 -11.14 18.03 -9.20
CA ASN A 186 -10.30 19.23 -9.24
C ASN A 186 -9.07 19.06 -10.16
N SER A 187 -8.79 17.83 -10.60
CA SER A 187 -7.58 17.48 -11.35
C SER A 187 -7.84 17.29 -12.85
N PHE A 188 -9.10 17.03 -13.25
CA PHE A 188 -9.56 16.85 -14.62
C PHE A 188 -10.83 17.66 -14.87
#